data_AF-A0A5R9NZW5-F1
#
_entry.id   AF-A0A5R9NZW5-F1
#
_cell.length_a   1.000
_cell.length_b   1.000
_cell.length_c   1.000
_cell.angle_alpha   90.00
_cell.angle_beta   90.00
_cell.angle_gamma   90.00
#
_symmetry.space_group_name_H-M   'P 1'
#
loop_
_entity.id
_entity.type
_entity.pdbx_description
1 polymer ?
#
loop_
_entity_poly.entity_id
_entity_poly.type
_entity_poly.pdbx_seq_one_letter_code
_entity_poly.pdbx_strand_id
1 'polypeptide(L)'
;MKAISKVVTTSLYWKTLGELRGTPRYEKIRSDIRELVQKKAESRMPVNARDKVFNDKRLASLSGIWHCSISRNPDVVLFYSMEGDTLTLGMLGKHDDFPSGGQNFARANGVGSRIRNSIEQGHVPTPEWEGVRWSRPSDLLNNAEVHELSVAALQEISEALYREAQDAPLYERLHGHDILEANEAEIEAWLNEVEAANDHILSVMRKPLVSLDVTLAGPAI
;
A
#
# COMPACT_ATOMS: atom_id res chain seq x y z
N MET A 1 -18.67 -15.68 -14.97
CA MET A 1 -18.12 -15.12 -13.71
C MET A 1 -18.16 -13.61 -13.83
N LYS A 2 -18.59 -12.88 -12.79
CA LYS A 2 -18.51 -11.42 -12.78
C LYS A 2 -17.03 -10.99 -12.67
N ALA A 3 -16.67 -9.93 -13.39
CA ALA A 3 -15.39 -9.24 -13.20
C ALA A 3 -15.32 -8.69 -11.76
N ILE A 4 -14.12 -8.56 -11.20
CA ILE A 4 -13.98 -7.87 -9.92
C ILE A 4 -14.15 -6.38 -10.19
N SER A 5 -15.16 -5.78 -9.58
CA SER A 5 -15.44 -4.33 -9.67
C SER A 5 -15.25 -3.63 -8.32
N LYS A 6 -15.04 -4.39 -7.24
CA LYS A 6 -14.87 -3.86 -5.89
C LYS A 6 -13.64 -4.48 -5.22
N VAL A 7 -12.82 -3.63 -4.60
CA VAL A 7 -11.71 -4.07 -3.74
C VAL A 7 -11.98 -3.55 -2.34
N VAL A 8 -11.92 -4.43 -1.34
CA VAL A 8 -12.11 -4.06 0.06
C VAL A 8 -10.91 -4.50 0.89
N THR A 9 -10.49 -3.65 1.82
CA THR A 9 -9.43 -3.94 2.79
C THR A 9 -10.03 -4.19 4.16
N THR A 10 -9.37 -5.01 4.98
CA THR A 10 -9.81 -5.32 6.34
C THR A 10 -8.86 -4.68 7.38
N SER A 11 -9.28 -4.63 8.65
CA SER A 11 -8.45 -4.12 9.76
C SER A 11 -7.11 -4.83 9.87
N LEU A 12 -7.10 -6.16 9.69
CA LEU A 12 -5.88 -6.97 9.77
C LEU A 12 -4.91 -6.69 8.62
N TYR A 13 -5.43 -6.40 7.43
CA TYR A 13 -4.60 -5.95 6.30
C TYR A 13 -3.86 -4.67 6.64
N TRP A 14 -4.57 -3.65 7.13
CA TRP A 14 -3.95 -2.36 7.49
C TRP A 14 -2.94 -2.49 8.61
N LYS A 15 -3.27 -3.27 9.66
CA LYS A 15 -2.34 -3.54 10.76
C LYS A 15 -1.04 -4.17 10.27
N THR A 16 -1.15 -5.24 9.48
CA THR A 16 0.04 -5.98 9.00
C THR A 16 0.82 -5.24 7.92
N LEU A 17 0.16 -4.39 7.13
CA LEU A 17 0.84 -3.45 6.24
C LEU A 17 1.62 -2.40 7.04
N GLY A 18 1.03 -1.88 8.12
CA GLY A 18 1.63 -0.92 9.05
C GLY A 18 2.97 -1.42 9.63
N GLU A 19 3.04 -2.70 9.98
CA GLU A 19 4.28 -3.35 10.47
C GLU A 19 5.40 -3.37 9.43
N LEU A 20 5.08 -3.27 8.13
CA LEU A 20 6.05 -3.30 7.03
C LEU A 20 6.57 -1.91 6.64
N ARG A 21 5.97 -0.83 7.13
CA ARG A 21 6.30 0.57 6.75
C ARG A 21 7.77 0.93 7.03
N GLY A 22 8.35 0.34 8.08
CA GLY A 22 9.77 0.53 8.42
C GLY A 22 10.75 -0.25 7.55
N THR A 23 10.28 -1.11 6.64
CA THR A 23 11.16 -1.97 5.84
C THR A 23 11.67 -1.26 4.57
N PRO A 24 12.92 -1.49 4.13
CA PRO A 24 13.47 -0.85 2.93
C PRO A 24 12.72 -1.16 1.62
N ARG A 25 11.86 -2.18 1.61
CA ARG A 25 11.11 -2.63 0.43
C ARG A 25 9.63 -2.31 0.48
N TYR A 26 9.19 -1.52 1.46
CA TYR A 26 7.78 -1.21 1.68
C TYR A 26 7.08 -0.70 0.41
N GLU A 27 7.67 0.28 -0.27
CA GLU A 27 7.11 0.82 -1.53
C GLU A 27 6.98 -0.23 -2.63
N LYS A 28 7.98 -1.11 -2.76
CA LYS A 28 7.92 -2.22 -3.71
C LYS A 28 6.81 -3.21 -3.35
N ILE A 29 6.66 -3.53 -2.07
CA ILE A 29 5.57 -4.41 -1.58
C ILE A 29 4.21 -3.81 -1.93
N ARG A 30 4.01 -2.50 -1.71
CA ARG A 30 2.78 -1.78 -2.08
C ARG A 30 2.51 -1.84 -3.59
N SER A 31 3.54 -1.60 -4.40
CA SER A 31 3.43 -1.69 -5.87
C SER A 31 3.05 -3.09 -6.34
N ASP A 32 3.70 -4.12 -5.80
CA ASP A 32 3.44 -5.52 -6.16
C ASP A 32 2.02 -5.96 -5.74
N ILE A 33 1.51 -5.48 -4.59
CA ILE A 33 0.11 -5.69 -4.18
C ILE A 33 -0.85 -5.04 -5.18
N ARG A 34 -0.60 -3.79 -5.59
CA ARG A 34 -1.43 -3.08 -6.57
C ARG A 34 -1.47 -3.81 -7.91
N GLU A 35 -0.32 -4.27 -8.41
CA GLU A 35 -0.23 -5.04 -9.65
C GLU A 35 -1.03 -6.35 -9.56
N LEU A 36 -0.93 -7.06 -8.44
CA LEU A 36 -1.73 -8.27 -8.20
C LEU A 36 -3.23 -7.97 -8.22
N VAL A 37 -3.68 -6.91 -7.53
CA VAL A 37 -5.08 -6.48 -7.51
C VAL A 37 -5.58 -6.15 -8.92
N GLN A 38 -4.81 -5.41 -9.70
CA GLN A 38 -5.17 -5.04 -11.07
C GLN A 38 -5.30 -6.29 -11.97
N LYS A 39 -4.33 -7.21 -11.91
CA LYS A 39 -4.40 -8.46 -12.67
C LYS A 39 -5.58 -9.34 -12.25
N LYS A 40 -5.96 -9.33 -10.96
CA LYS A 40 -7.15 -10.02 -10.47
C LYS A 40 -8.45 -9.39 -10.92
N ALA A 41 -8.46 -8.08 -11.14
CA ALA A 41 -9.58 -7.39 -11.72
C ALA A 41 -9.83 -7.78 -13.18
N GLU A 42 -8.75 -7.93 -13.95
CA GLU A 42 -8.79 -8.39 -15.33
C GLU A 42 -9.11 -9.89 -15.44
N SER A 43 -8.55 -10.72 -14.56
CA SER A 43 -8.71 -12.17 -14.58
C SER A 43 -8.62 -12.80 -13.20
N ARG A 44 -9.59 -13.67 -12.86
CA ARG A 44 -9.60 -14.39 -11.58
C ARG A 44 -8.60 -15.56 -11.52
N MET A 45 -7.89 -15.84 -12.62
CA MET A 45 -6.91 -16.91 -12.69
C MET A 45 -5.68 -16.62 -11.84
N PRO A 46 -4.92 -17.66 -11.41
CA PRO A 46 -3.61 -17.47 -10.81
C PRO A 46 -2.72 -16.54 -11.65
N VAL A 47 -2.20 -15.48 -11.04
CA VAL A 47 -1.31 -14.52 -11.73
C VAL A 47 0.06 -15.12 -11.98
N ASN A 48 0.51 -16.03 -11.10
CA ASN A 48 1.77 -16.73 -11.22
C ASN A 48 1.74 -18.04 -10.42
N ALA A 49 2.82 -18.82 -10.47
CA ALA A 49 2.93 -20.11 -9.77
C ALA A 49 2.90 -20.01 -8.23
N ARG A 50 3.00 -18.82 -7.65
CA ARG A 50 2.92 -18.57 -6.20
C ARG A 50 1.58 -18.01 -5.76
N ASP A 51 0.70 -17.72 -6.70
CA ASP A 51 -0.66 -17.26 -6.46
C ASP A 51 -1.63 -18.44 -6.48
N LYS A 52 -2.07 -18.88 -5.29
CA LYS A 52 -2.82 -20.13 -5.15
C LYS A 52 -3.96 -19.97 -4.16
N VAL A 53 -5.02 -20.74 -4.38
CA VAL A 53 -6.10 -20.92 -3.41
C VAL A 53 -5.78 -22.09 -2.48
N PHE A 54 -6.07 -21.93 -1.19
CA PHE A 54 -6.02 -23.03 -0.23
C PHE A 54 -7.19 -23.99 -0.47
N ASN A 55 -6.86 -25.21 -0.89
CA ASN A 55 -7.81 -26.29 -1.16
C ASN A 55 -7.61 -27.53 -0.26
N ASP A 56 -6.72 -27.46 0.75
CA ASP A 56 -6.47 -28.59 1.66
C ASP A 56 -7.61 -28.73 2.68
N LYS A 57 -8.29 -29.89 2.69
CA LYS A 57 -9.38 -30.20 3.63
C LYS A 57 -8.96 -30.13 5.10
N ARG A 58 -7.67 -30.33 5.41
CA ARG A 58 -7.12 -30.22 6.78
C ARG A 58 -7.03 -28.77 7.26
N LEU A 59 -7.13 -27.82 6.34
CA LEU A 59 -7.09 -26.37 6.58
C LEU A 59 -8.45 -25.75 6.25
N ALA A 60 -9.51 -26.30 6.86
CA ALA A 60 -10.87 -25.87 6.60
C ALA A 60 -11.07 -24.36 6.80
N SER A 61 -10.39 -23.74 7.77
CA SER A 61 -10.43 -22.29 8.02
C SER A 61 -9.69 -21.46 6.96
N LEU A 62 -8.84 -22.07 6.13
CA LEU A 62 -8.20 -21.41 4.99
C LEU A 62 -8.91 -21.68 3.67
N SER A 63 -9.89 -22.60 3.62
CA SER A 63 -10.59 -22.93 2.38
C SER A 63 -11.19 -21.67 1.73
N GLY A 64 -10.94 -21.48 0.43
CA GLY A 64 -11.40 -20.31 -0.33
C GLY A 64 -10.53 -19.05 -0.18
N ILE A 65 -9.60 -19.03 0.77
CA ILE A 65 -8.60 -17.97 0.89
C ILE A 65 -7.49 -18.25 -0.13
N TRP A 66 -7.12 -17.20 -0.86
CA TRP A 66 -5.97 -17.17 -1.74
C TRP A 66 -4.76 -16.63 -1.01
N HIS A 67 -3.59 -17.05 -1.45
CA HIS A 67 -2.32 -16.54 -1.00
C HIS A 67 -1.39 -16.29 -2.19
N CYS A 68 -0.65 -15.18 -2.15
CA CYS A 68 0.37 -14.85 -3.14
C CYS A 68 1.64 -14.34 -2.44
N SER A 69 2.79 -14.92 -2.77
CA SER A 69 4.08 -14.38 -2.34
C SER A 69 4.35 -13.06 -3.06
N ILE A 70 4.44 -11.97 -2.28
CA ILE A 70 4.71 -10.61 -2.76
C ILE A 70 6.21 -10.33 -2.74
N SER A 71 6.87 -10.65 -1.63
CA SER A 71 8.31 -10.47 -1.47
C SER A 71 8.93 -11.69 -0.80
N ARG A 72 10.21 -11.94 -1.09
CA ARG A 72 11.03 -12.96 -0.42
C ARG A 72 11.98 -12.37 0.63
N ASN A 73 12.21 -11.06 0.59
CA ASN A 73 13.04 -10.36 1.55
C ASN A 73 12.55 -8.90 1.71
N PRO A 74 11.79 -8.56 2.77
CA PRO A 74 11.28 -9.49 3.78
C PRO A 74 10.34 -10.52 3.15
N ASP A 75 10.20 -11.69 3.78
CA ASP A 75 9.22 -12.69 3.36
C ASP A 75 7.81 -12.15 3.61
N VAL A 76 7.05 -11.94 2.53
CA VAL A 76 5.72 -11.31 2.57
C VAL A 76 4.79 -12.09 1.66
N VAL A 77 3.68 -12.53 2.24
CA VAL A 77 2.59 -13.24 1.56
C VAL A 77 1.30 -12.46 1.81
N LEU A 78 0.61 -12.10 0.73
CA LEU A 78 -0.72 -11.52 0.80
C LEU A 78 -1.76 -12.63 0.84
N PHE A 79 -2.65 -12.58 1.83
CA PHE A 79 -3.84 -13.41 1.93
C PHE A 79 -5.08 -12.59 1.56
N TYR A 80 -5.88 -13.14 0.66
CA TYR A 80 -7.06 -12.44 0.14
C TYR A 80 -8.16 -13.43 -0.23
N SER A 81 -9.38 -12.95 -0.44
CA SER A 81 -10.50 -13.78 -0.93
C SER A 81 -11.20 -13.09 -2.08
N MET A 82 -11.92 -13.87 -2.89
CA MET A 82 -12.69 -13.38 -4.02
C MET A 82 -14.08 -13.98 -3.99
N GLU A 83 -15.08 -13.17 -3.69
CA GLU A 83 -16.49 -13.56 -3.63
C GLU A 83 -17.33 -12.59 -4.46
N GLY A 84 -18.23 -13.10 -5.30
CA GLY A 84 -19.01 -12.24 -6.20
C GLY A 84 -18.09 -11.39 -7.08
N ASP A 85 -18.30 -10.08 -7.14
CA ASP A 85 -17.48 -9.08 -7.82
C ASP A 85 -16.48 -8.37 -6.88
N THR A 86 -16.27 -8.91 -5.68
CA THR A 86 -15.46 -8.30 -4.62
C THR A 86 -14.17 -9.09 -4.37
N LEU A 87 -13.06 -8.36 -4.34
CA LEU A 87 -11.74 -8.83 -3.89
C LEU A 87 -11.47 -8.27 -2.49
N THR A 88 -11.34 -9.14 -1.49
CA THR A 88 -11.08 -8.73 -0.11
C THR A 88 -9.63 -8.99 0.27
N LEU A 89 -8.88 -7.93 0.58
CA LEU A 89 -7.52 -7.97 1.10
C LEU A 89 -7.57 -8.23 2.62
N GLY A 90 -7.17 -9.44 3.02
CA GLY A 90 -7.34 -9.92 4.39
C GLY A 90 -6.14 -9.62 5.29
N MET A 91 -4.93 -10.00 4.87
CA MET A 91 -3.75 -9.94 5.74
C MET A 91 -2.45 -10.01 4.92
N LEU A 92 -1.38 -9.40 5.43
CA LEU A 92 0.00 -9.70 5.04
C LEU A 92 0.65 -10.57 6.13
N GLY A 93 1.32 -11.63 5.72
CA GLY A 93 2.03 -12.55 6.61
C GLY A 93 3.29 -13.12 5.96
N LYS A 94 3.78 -14.24 6.47
CA LYS A 94 4.99 -14.95 6.01
C LYS A 94 4.64 -16.37 5.55
N HIS A 95 5.55 -17.03 4.83
CA HIS A 95 5.39 -18.44 4.48
C HIS A 95 5.32 -19.34 5.71
N ASP A 96 6.06 -18.99 6.76
CA ASP A 96 6.07 -19.74 8.03
C ASP A 96 4.76 -19.63 8.83
N ASP A 97 3.87 -18.71 8.45
CA ASP A 97 2.55 -18.57 9.07
C ASP A 97 1.55 -19.64 8.60
N PHE A 98 1.85 -20.39 7.53
CA PHE A 98 1.00 -21.44 6.99
C PHE A 98 1.77 -22.72 6.64
N PRO A 99 1.10 -23.86 6.37
CA PRO A 99 1.77 -25.15 6.30
C PRO A 99 2.60 -25.24 5.03
N SER A 100 3.89 -25.51 5.22
CA SER A 100 4.77 -26.00 4.17
C SER A 100 5.16 -27.44 4.51
N GLY A 101 5.06 -28.34 3.52
CA GLY A 101 5.53 -29.73 3.68
C GLY A 101 4.84 -30.58 4.78
N GLY A 102 3.64 -30.22 5.22
CA GLY A 102 2.90 -31.00 6.24
C GLY A 102 3.24 -30.66 7.70
N GLN A 103 3.85 -29.51 7.97
CA GLN A 103 4.11 -28.99 9.33
C GLN A 103 3.21 -27.77 9.64
N ASN A 104 3.12 -27.35 10.91
CA ASN A 104 2.44 -26.11 11.35
C ASN A 104 0.91 -25.99 11.15
N PHE A 105 0.17 -27.10 11.02
CA PHE A 105 -1.30 -27.08 10.83
C PHE A 105 -2.07 -26.31 11.91
N ALA A 106 -1.68 -26.41 13.20
CA ALA A 106 -2.37 -25.70 14.28
C ALA A 106 -2.21 -24.17 14.17
N ARG A 107 -0.99 -23.69 13.88
CA ARG A 107 -0.72 -22.27 13.63
C ARG A 107 -1.47 -21.77 12.40
N ALA A 108 -1.48 -22.57 11.34
CA ALA A 108 -2.21 -22.26 10.11
C ALA A 108 -3.72 -22.13 10.31
N ASN A 109 -4.32 -23.02 11.10
CA ASN A 109 -5.74 -22.93 11.42
C ASN A 109 -6.06 -21.65 12.21
N GLY A 110 -5.21 -21.26 13.16
CA GLY A 110 -5.33 -20.00 13.89
C GLY A 110 -5.18 -18.77 12.98
N VAL A 111 -4.24 -18.80 12.03
CA VAL A 111 -4.09 -17.75 11.00
C VAL A 111 -5.34 -17.67 10.12
N GLY A 112 -5.85 -18.81 9.65
CA GLY A 112 -7.08 -18.87 8.85
C GLY A 112 -8.28 -18.29 9.59
N SER A 113 -8.48 -18.63 10.86
CA SER A 113 -9.56 -18.06 11.67
C SER A 113 -9.42 -16.55 11.84
N ARG A 114 -8.20 -16.03 12.07
CA ARG A 114 -7.97 -14.57 12.14
C ARG A 114 -8.31 -13.87 10.83
N ILE A 115 -7.90 -14.44 9.70
CA ILE A 115 -8.20 -13.88 8.38
C ILE A 115 -9.70 -13.88 8.12
N ARG A 116 -10.39 -14.99 8.39
CA ARG A 116 -11.85 -15.08 8.22
C ARG A 116 -12.59 -14.09 9.09
N ASN A 117 -12.27 -14.01 10.39
CA ASN A 117 -12.89 -13.05 11.29
C ASN A 117 -12.70 -11.61 10.79
N SER A 118 -11.52 -11.29 10.24
CA SER A 118 -11.23 -9.97 9.66
C SER A 118 -12.04 -9.71 8.37
N ILE A 119 -12.22 -10.73 7.52
CA ILE A 119 -13.06 -10.65 6.31
C ILE A 119 -14.53 -10.47 6.70
N GLU A 120 -15.02 -11.21 7.70
CA GLU A 120 -16.39 -11.15 8.20
C GLU A 120 -16.73 -9.80 8.86
N GLN A 121 -15.75 -9.15 9.50
CA GLN A 121 -15.89 -7.77 9.99
C GLN A 121 -16.07 -6.75 8.85
N GLY A 122 -15.69 -7.12 7.63
CA GLY A 122 -15.93 -6.33 6.44
C GLY A 122 -14.88 -5.26 6.15
N HIS A 123 -15.26 -4.32 5.30
CA HIS A 123 -14.36 -3.27 4.83
C HIS A 123 -14.03 -2.29 5.96
N VAL A 124 -12.74 -1.99 6.12
CA VAL A 124 -12.23 -0.89 6.93
C VAL A 124 -11.58 0.12 6.00
N PRO A 125 -11.96 1.42 6.08
CA PRO A 125 -11.35 2.45 5.24
C PRO A 125 -9.85 2.55 5.49
N THR A 126 -9.16 3.29 4.62
CA THR A 126 -7.73 3.55 4.80
C THR A 126 -7.46 4.14 6.18
N PRO A 127 -6.36 3.74 6.85
CA PRO A 127 -5.95 4.35 8.10
C PRO A 127 -5.57 5.82 7.90
N GLU A 128 -5.50 6.56 9.01
CA GLU A 128 -4.99 7.92 9.07
C GLU A 128 -3.54 7.88 9.57
N TRP A 129 -2.60 7.57 8.69
CA TRP A 129 -1.19 7.50 9.07
C TRP A 129 -0.65 8.86 9.55
N GLU A 130 0.22 8.81 10.55
CA GLU A 130 0.80 10.01 11.19
C GLU A 130 1.99 10.61 10.41
N GLY A 131 2.41 10.02 9.29
CA GLY A 131 3.51 10.54 8.49
C GLY A 131 3.91 9.56 7.40
N VAL A 132 4.76 10.00 6.48
CA VAL A 132 5.30 9.19 5.39
C VAL A 132 6.79 9.43 5.27
N ARG A 133 7.53 8.43 4.80
CA ARG A 133 8.96 8.60 4.52
C ARG A 133 9.15 9.22 3.14
N TRP A 134 9.85 10.34 3.10
CA TRP A 134 10.28 10.99 1.86
C TRP A 134 11.64 11.65 2.09
N SER A 135 12.40 11.78 1.01
CA SER A 135 13.75 12.35 1.02
C SER A 135 13.88 13.54 0.08
N ARG A 136 13.10 13.54 -0.99
CA ARG A 136 12.97 14.58 -2.01
C ARG A 136 11.50 14.98 -2.17
N PRO A 137 11.18 16.24 -2.51
CA PRO A 137 9.80 16.66 -2.74
C PRO A 137 9.08 15.78 -3.77
N SER A 138 9.76 15.39 -4.85
CA SER A 138 9.25 14.49 -5.89
C SER A 138 8.84 13.09 -5.39
N ASP A 139 9.38 12.62 -4.25
CA ASP A 139 8.96 11.35 -3.64
C ASP A 139 7.47 11.40 -3.26
N LEU A 140 6.94 12.57 -2.89
CA LEU A 140 5.56 12.75 -2.43
C LEU A 140 4.54 12.66 -3.57
N LEU A 141 4.90 13.02 -4.80
CA LEU A 141 3.99 13.05 -5.95
C LEU A 141 3.45 11.66 -6.33
N ASN A 142 4.27 10.63 -6.10
CA ASN A 142 3.94 9.26 -6.45
C ASN A 142 3.78 8.36 -5.23
N ASN A 143 3.78 8.94 -4.03
CA ASN A 143 3.71 8.16 -2.80
C ASN A 143 2.28 7.68 -2.54
N ALA A 144 2.11 6.36 -2.52
CA ALA A 144 0.82 5.73 -2.37
C ALA A 144 0.16 5.98 -1.00
N GLU A 145 0.94 6.33 0.04
CA GLU A 145 0.44 6.59 1.39
C GLU A 145 -0.05 8.01 1.59
N VAL A 146 0.24 8.97 0.70
CA VAL A 146 -0.16 10.37 0.88
C VAL A 146 -1.68 10.52 1.02
N HIS A 147 -2.46 9.73 0.28
CA HIS A 147 -3.92 9.68 0.40
C HIS A 147 -4.44 8.94 1.63
N GLU A 148 -3.53 8.32 2.40
CA GLU A 148 -3.79 7.56 3.62
C GLU A 148 -3.25 8.31 4.86
N LEU A 149 -2.81 9.56 4.71
CA LEU A 149 -2.32 10.37 5.83
C LEU A 149 -3.47 11.10 6.53
N SER A 150 -3.31 11.31 7.83
CA SER A 150 -4.15 12.24 8.59
C SER A 150 -3.99 13.67 8.06
N VAL A 151 -5.02 14.51 8.26
CA VAL A 151 -4.94 15.94 7.90
C VAL A 151 -3.78 16.64 8.62
N ALA A 152 -3.53 16.28 9.89
CA ALA A 152 -2.41 16.82 10.67
C ALA A 152 -1.06 16.45 10.04
N ALA A 153 -0.86 15.18 9.64
CA ALA A 153 0.36 14.75 8.97
C ALA A 153 0.55 15.44 7.60
N LEU A 154 -0.54 15.67 6.84
CA LEU A 154 -0.48 16.43 5.59
C LEU A 154 -0.09 17.90 5.82
N GLN A 155 -0.60 18.52 6.90
CA GLN A 155 -0.21 19.88 7.30
C GLN A 155 1.28 19.95 7.64
N GLU A 156 1.80 19.00 8.42
CA GLU A 156 3.22 18.93 8.76
C GLU A 156 4.11 18.82 7.51
N ILE A 157 3.70 18.04 6.51
CA ILE A 157 4.42 17.94 5.23
C ILE A 157 4.37 19.27 4.47
N SER A 158 3.19 19.91 4.39
CA SER A 158 3.05 21.21 3.71
C SER A 158 3.91 22.30 4.38
N GLU A 159 3.96 22.34 5.71
CA GLU A 159 4.84 23.23 6.45
C GLU A 159 6.32 22.94 6.19
N ALA A 160 6.71 21.66 6.11
CA ALA A 160 8.07 21.27 5.78
C ALA A 160 8.46 21.69 4.35
N LEU A 161 7.56 21.57 3.37
CA LEU A 161 7.77 22.04 1.99
C LEU A 161 7.85 23.57 1.91
N TYR A 162 7.06 24.28 2.73
CA TYR A 162 7.14 25.74 2.81
C TYR A 162 8.50 26.19 3.35
N ARG A 163 9.01 25.53 4.41
CA ARG A 163 10.37 25.77 4.92
C ARG A 163 11.43 25.40 3.87
N GLU A 164 11.21 24.34 3.11
CA GLU A 164 12.11 23.95 2.02
C GLU A 164 12.23 25.04 0.95
N ALA A 165 11.12 25.68 0.58
CA ALA A 165 11.13 26.79 -0.38
C ALA A 165 11.84 28.06 0.15
N GLN A 166 11.96 28.22 1.47
CA GLN A 166 12.58 29.38 2.11
C GLN A 166 14.07 29.18 2.38
N ASP A 167 14.40 28.05 3.01
CA ASP A 167 15.72 27.81 3.61
C ASP A 167 16.46 26.62 2.97
N ALA A 168 15.81 25.89 2.06
CA ALA A 168 16.36 24.74 1.33
C ALA A 168 17.11 23.65 2.15
N PRO A 169 16.73 23.30 3.40
CA PRO A 169 17.46 22.34 4.23
C PRO A 169 17.56 20.92 3.62
N LEU A 170 16.59 20.48 2.83
CA LEU A 170 16.63 19.18 2.16
C LEU A 170 17.56 19.23 0.94
N TYR A 171 17.56 20.34 0.18
CA TYR A 171 18.50 20.57 -0.91
C TYR A 171 19.94 20.40 -0.41
N GLU A 172 20.33 21.17 0.62
CA GLU A 172 21.69 21.15 1.15
C GLU A 172 22.10 19.76 1.62
N ARG A 173 21.19 19.05 2.29
CA ARG A 173 21.42 17.69 2.77
C ARG A 173 21.63 16.70 1.63
N LEU A 174 20.95 16.85 0.50
CA LEU A 174 21.01 15.94 -0.64
C LEU A 174 22.16 16.26 -1.59
N HIS A 175 22.46 17.54 -1.80
CA HIS A 175 23.41 18.04 -2.78
C HIS A 175 24.77 18.38 -2.16
N GLY A 176 24.83 18.54 -0.84
CA GLY A 176 26.06 18.77 -0.07
C GLY A 176 26.60 20.20 -0.14
N HIS A 177 25.82 21.15 -0.65
CA HIS A 177 26.17 22.56 -0.78
C HIS A 177 24.91 23.44 -0.66
N ASP A 178 25.11 24.73 -0.36
CA ASP A 178 24.06 25.73 -0.23
C ASP A 178 23.35 25.93 -1.58
N ILE A 179 22.03 26.14 -1.57
CA ILE A 179 21.24 26.42 -2.77
C ILE A 179 21.70 27.70 -3.48
N LEU A 180 22.30 28.64 -2.77
CA LEU A 180 22.88 29.87 -3.32
C LEU A 180 24.16 29.63 -4.13
N GLU A 181 24.81 28.48 -3.94
CA GLU A 181 25.97 28.06 -4.74
C GLU A 181 25.57 27.29 -6.01
N ALA A 182 24.30 26.88 -6.11
CA ALA A 182 23.75 26.17 -7.26
C ALA A 182 23.55 27.11 -8.45
N ASN A 183 23.49 26.55 -9.66
CA ASN A 183 23.18 27.34 -10.84
C ASN A 183 21.66 27.59 -10.96
N GLU A 184 21.28 28.62 -11.72
CA GLU A 184 19.87 29.04 -11.87
C GLU A 184 18.94 27.90 -12.29
N ALA A 185 19.38 27.02 -13.20
CA ALA A 185 18.57 25.90 -13.65
C ALA A 185 18.36 24.82 -12.58
N GLU A 186 19.35 24.59 -11.71
CA GLU A 186 19.22 23.69 -10.56
C GLU A 186 18.26 24.25 -9.51
N ILE A 187 18.36 25.55 -9.21
CA ILE A 187 17.47 26.24 -8.27
C ILE A 187 16.03 26.18 -8.80
N GLU A 188 15.82 26.52 -10.07
CA GLU A 188 14.51 26.49 -10.71
C GLU A 188 13.91 25.08 -10.69
N ALA A 189 14.71 24.05 -11.03
CA ALA A 189 14.25 22.67 -10.99
C ALA A 189 13.85 22.23 -9.57
N TRP A 190 14.63 22.59 -8.56
CA TRP A 190 14.33 22.25 -7.17
C TRP A 190 13.05 22.93 -6.67
N LEU A 191 12.91 24.24 -6.90
CA LEU A 191 11.72 24.98 -6.48
C LEU A 191 10.45 24.47 -7.18
N ASN A 192 10.55 24.10 -8.45
CA ASN A 192 9.45 23.46 -9.18
C ASN A 192 9.05 22.10 -8.57
N GLU A 193 10.01 21.29 -8.11
CA GLU A 193 9.71 20.04 -7.38
C GLU A 193 8.99 20.31 -6.05
N VAL A 194 9.45 21.31 -5.29
CA VAL A 194 8.84 21.71 -4.01
C VAL A 194 7.41 22.21 -4.21
N GLU A 195 7.20 23.10 -5.18
CA GLU A 195 5.88 23.63 -5.52
C GLU A 195 4.92 22.53 -5.95
N ALA A 196 5.33 21.67 -6.89
CA ALA A 196 4.51 20.55 -7.36
C ALA A 196 4.12 19.60 -6.21
N ALA A 197 5.07 19.29 -5.32
CA ALA A 197 4.80 18.45 -4.16
C ALA A 197 3.79 19.11 -3.21
N ASN A 198 3.92 20.41 -2.95
CA ASN A 198 3.02 21.13 -2.05
C ASN A 198 1.60 21.24 -2.64
N ASP A 199 1.48 21.52 -3.93
CA ASP A 199 0.22 21.52 -4.65
C ASP A 199 -0.48 20.15 -4.60
N HIS A 200 0.30 19.07 -4.72
CA HIS A 200 -0.22 17.72 -4.56
C HIS A 200 -0.78 17.50 -3.15
N ILE A 201 -0.02 17.84 -2.10
CA ILE A 201 -0.47 17.71 -0.70
C ILE A 201 -1.73 18.53 -0.43
N LEU A 202 -1.76 19.80 -0.85
CA LEU A 202 -2.93 20.67 -0.68
C LEU A 202 -4.15 20.14 -1.44
N SER A 203 -3.95 19.56 -2.62
CA SER A 203 -5.01 18.89 -3.38
C SER A 203 -5.58 17.70 -2.62
N VAL A 204 -4.74 16.88 -1.98
CA VAL A 204 -5.19 15.76 -1.15
C VAL A 204 -5.99 16.24 0.06
N MET A 205 -5.52 17.27 0.76
CA MET A 205 -6.20 17.84 1.93
C MET A 205 -7.57 18.43 1.60
N ARG A 206 -7.74 18.99 0.39
CA ARG A 206 -9.00 19.62 -0.06
C ARG A 206 -10.04 18.61 -0.54
N LYS A 207 -9.66 17.37 -0.82
CA LYS A 207 -10.64 16.34 -1.19
C LYS A 207 -11.49 16.02 0.04
N PRO A 208 -12.83 16.06 -0.05
CA PRO A 208 -13.65 15.51 1.02
C PRO A 208 -13.25 14.04 1.22
N LEU A 209 -13.20 13.59 2.48
CA LEU A 209 -13.03 12.20 2.90
C LEU A 209 -14.21 11.34 2.40
N VAL A 210 -14.42 11.28 1.10
CA VAL A 210 -15.30 10.33 0.44
C VAL A 210 -14.48 9.06 0.31
N SER A 211 -15.04 7.96 0.80
CA SER A 211 -14.48 6.62 0.76
C SER A 211 -13.67 6.40 -0.52
N LEU A 212 -12.45 5.90 -0.36
CA LEU A 212 -11.71 5.22 -1.43
C LEU A 212 -12.45 3.91 -1.78
N ASP A 213 -13.70 4.02 -2.22
CA ASP A 213 -14.31 3.03 -3.10
C ASP A 213 -13.57 3.15 -4.43
N VAL A 214 -12.52 2.35 -4.57
CA VAL A 214 -11.82 2.18 -5.85
C VAL A 214 -12.79 1.53 -6.81
N THR A 215 -13.62 2.36 -7.44
CA THR A 215 -14.28 2.02 -8.69
C THR A 215 -13.16 2.06 -9.73
N LEU A 216 -12.73 0.90 -10.20
CA LEU A 216 -11.72 0.81 -11.25
C LEU A 216 -12.24 1.59 -12.47
N ALA A 217 -11.66 2.76 -12.72
CA ALA A 217 -11.90 3.49 -13.95
C ALA A 217 -11.43 2.60 -15.11
N GLY A 218 -12.40 2.14 -15.92
CA GLY A 218 -12.12 1.40 -17.14
C GLY A 218 -11.29 2.23 -18.12
N PRO A 219 -10.58 1.58 -19.06
CA PRO A 219 -9.80 2.30 -20.06
C PRO A 219 -10.73 3.15 -20.93
N ALA A 220 -10.29 4.39 -21.21
CA ALA A 220 -10.85 5.19 -22.30
C ALA A 220 -10.63 4.44 -23.63
N ILE A 221 -11.65 4.53 -24.48
CA ILE A 221 -11.89 3.82 -25.76
C ILE A 221 -10.66 3.82 -26.67
#